data_AF-K7FXD3-F1
#
_entry.id   AF-K7FXD3-F1
#
_cell.length_a   1.000
_cell.length_b   1.000
_cell.length_c   1.000
_cell.angle_alpha   90.00
_cell.angle_beta   90.00
_cell.angle_gamma   90.00
#
_symmetry.space_group_name_H-M   'P 1'
#
loop_
_entity.id
_entity.type
_entity.pdbx_description
1 polymer ?
#
loop_
_entity_poly.entity_id
_entity_poly.type
_entity_poly.pdbx_seq_one_letter_code
_entity_poly.pdbx_strand_id
1 'polypeptide(L)'
;MQKTSKKNKQEGTSCKERTILPSSKKKEESQEDFVELLPPEVTLKIFNELDVQSLCKAAMTCKSWNRTIENSDHLWKHHCLTVRAVCQREIDFDRGNGYSWKVTLLRNYWKSKVKHEWLSGKYSNIHSRCGLPEKSMYPMDADTWGEILEAELER
;
A
#
# COMPACT_ATOMS: atom_id res chain seq x y z
N MET A 1 13.18 41.37 26.26
CA MET A 1 14.16 42.06 25.41
C MET A 1 15.56 41.54 25.75
N GLN A 2 16.44 41.60 24.76
CA GLN A 2 17.68 40.83 24.60
C GLN A 2 18.87 41.26 25.47
N LYS A 3 19.73 40.26 25.77
CA LYS A 3 21.22 40.27 25.90
C LYS A 3 21.82 41.04 27.10
N THR A 4 22.77 40.49 27.87
CA THR A 4 24.15 40.20 27.44
C THR A 4 24.98 39.47 28.53
N SER A 5 25.84 38.57 28.07
CA SER A 5 27.23 38.27 28.47
C SER A 5 27.73 38.37 29.93
N LYS A 6 28.37 37.29 30.41
CA LYS A 6 29.75 37.33 30.91
C LYS A 6 30.39 35.94 31.02
N LYS A 7 31.67 35.93 30.65
CA LYS A 7 32.63 34.84 30.43
C LYS A 7 33.19 34.33 31.76
N ASN A 8 33.49 33.04 31.90
CA ASN A 8 34.47 32.59 32.90
C ASN A 8 35.40 31.48 32.36
N LYS A 9 36.69 31.63 32.71
CA LYS A 9 37.91 30.93 32.28
C LYS A 9 38.04 29.57 33.00
N GLN A 10 38.25 28.47 32.27
CA GLN A 10 39.48 27.64 32.17
C GLN A 10 40.19 27.20 33.46
N GLU A 11 40.25 25.87 33.67
CA GLU A 11 41.40 25.07 34.14
C GLU A 11 41.34 23.73 33.34
N GLY A 12 42.30 23.37 32.48
CA GLY A 12 43.58 22.73 32.83
C GLY A 12 43.32 21.27 33.26
N THR A 13 43.59 20.23 32.45
CA THR A 13 44.92 19.57 32.42
C THR A 13 44.99 18.44 31.38
N SER A 14 46.02 18.51 30.53
CA SER A 14 46.88 17.46 29.92
C SER A 14 46.37 16.34 29.00
N CYS A 15 46.80 16.46 27.73
CA CYS A 15 47.36 15.48 26.79
C CYS A 15 47.07 13.98 26.93
N LYS A 16 46.49 13.42 25.86
CA LYS A 16 47.22 12.48 24.96
C LYS A 16 46.49 12.31 23.63
N GLU A 17 47.17 12.73 22.57
CA GLU A 17 46.89 12.41 21.18
C GLU A 17 47.02 10.89 20.98
N ARG A 18 45.97 10.27 20.44
CA ARG A 18 46.05 8.93 19.82
C ARG A 18 45.39 9.00 18.46
N THR A 19 46.24 9.10 17.45
CA THR A 19 45.97 8.69 16.08
C THR A 19 45.39 7.28 16.10
N ILE A 20 44.13 7.14 15.70
CA ILE A 20 43.55 5.86 15.33
C ILE A 20 43.35 5.91 13.81
N LEU A 21 44.12 5.09 13.11
CA LEU A 21 43.98 4.73 11.70
C LEU A 21 42.50 4.45 11.35
N PRO A 22 42.06 4.68 10.09
CA PRO A 22 40.66 4.49 9.73
C PRO A 22 40.30 3.02 9.94
N SER A 23 39.42 2.77 10.91
CA SER A 23 38.79 1.48 11.12
C SER A 23 38.20 1.04 9.79
N SER A 24 38.65 -0.14 9.36
CA SER A 24 38.15 -0.90 8.22
C SER A 24 36.66 -0.67 8.04
N LYS A 25 36.28 -0.25 6.83
CA LYS A 25 34.91 -0.29 6.35
C LYS A 25 34.44 -1.73 6.57
N LYS A 26 33.68 -1.98 7.64
CA LYS A 26 32.76 -3.11 7.69
C LYS A 26 31.88 -2.87 6.49
N LYS A 27 32.13 -3.64 5.42
CA LYS A 27 31.19 -3.82 4.34
C LYS A 27 29.98 -4.39 5.06
N GLU A 28 28.99 -3.54 5.35
CA GLU A 28 27.67 -4.01 5.71
C GLU A 28 27.36 -5.07 4.66
N GLU A 29 27.08 -6.30 5.09
CA GLU A 29 26.41 -7.27 4.24
C GLU A 29 25.09 -6.60 3.87
N SER A 30 25.10 -5.88 2.75
CA SER A 30 23.88 -5.41 2.12
C SER A 30 23.11 -6.67 1.85
N GLN A 31 22.08 -6.95 2.65
CA GLN A 31 21.12 -8.00 2.34
C GLN A 31 20.69 -7.74 0.90
N GLU A 32 21.11 -8.62 0.00
CA GLU A 32 20.87 -8.48 -1.42
C GLU A 32 19.36 -8.51 -1.64
N ASP A 33 18.85 -7.52 -2.38
CA ASP A 33 17.43 -7.39 -2.66
C ASP A 33 16.96 -8.57 -3.51
N PHE A 34 15.92 -9.28 -3.06
CA PHE A 34 15.43 -10.46 -3.77
C PHE A 34 14.98 -10.13 -5.20
N VAL A 35 14.55 -8.90 -5.46
CA VAL A 35 14.14 -8.46 -6.80
C VAL A 35 15.32 -8.51 -7.79
N GLU A 36 16.55 -8.33 -7.29
CA GLU A 36 17.78 -8.41 -8.09
C GLU A 36 18.33 -9.84 -8.16
N LEU A 37 17.97 -10.70 -7.20
CA LEU A 37 18.45 -12.08 -7.10
C LEU A 37 17.58 -13.11 -7.83
N LEU A 38 16.27 -12.91 -7.82
CA LEU A 38 15.32 -13.86 -8.35
C LEU A 38 14.98 -13.56 -9.81
N PRO A 39 14.68 -14.60 -10.63
CA PRO A 39 14.13 -14.40 -11.96
C PRO A 39 12.87 -13.52 -11.92
N PRO A 40 12.64 -12.65 -12.92
CA PRO A 40 11.50 -11.73 -12.94
C PRO A 40 10.15 -12.42 -12.72
N GLU A 41 9.98 -13.63 -13.24
CA GLU A 41 8.75 -14.41 -13.12
C GLU A 41 8.45 -14.80 -11.67
N VAL A 42 9.49 -15.16 -10.92
CA VAL A 42 9.36 -15.54 -9.50
C VAL A 42 9.08 -14.29 -8.66
N THR A 43 9.79 -13.20 -8.94
CA THR A 43 9.57 -11.90 -8.29
C THR A 43 8.14 -11.41 -8.50
N LEU A 44 7.62 -11.48 -9.73
CA LEU A 44 6.24 -11.09 -10.04
C LEU A 44 5.23 -12.02 -9.37
N LYS A 45 5.52 -13.31 -9.26
CA LYS A 45 4.66 -14.25 -8.52
C LYS A 45 4.57 -13.88 -7.05
N ILE A 46 5.69 -13.54 -6.41
CA ILE A 46 5.71 -13.07 -5.01
C ILE A 46 4.85 -11.81 -4.84
N PHE A 47 5.02 -10.82 -5.73
CA PHE A 47 4.21 -9.60 -5.66
C PHE A 47 2.71 -9.86 -5.91
N ASN A 48 2.37 -10.86 -6.73
CA ASN A 48 0.99 -11.22 -7.02
C ASN A 48 0.24 -11.86 -5.84
N GLU A 49 0.96 -12.39 -4.84
CA GLU A 49 0.38 -12.91 -3.60
C GLU A 49 0.01 -11.79 -2.60
N LEU A 50 0.47 -10.56 -2.83
CA LEU A 50 0.17 -9.43 -1.96
C LEU A 50 -1.24 -8.89 -2.22
N ASP A 51 -1.94 -8.49 -1.16
CA ASP A 51 -3.14 -7.67 -1.33
C ASP A 51 -2.77 -6.29 -1.89
N VAL A 52 -3.72 -5.59 -2.52
CA VAL A 52 -3.48 -4.31 -3.19
C VAL A 52 -2.84 -3.27 -2.27
N GLN A 53 -3.18 -3.24 -0.97
CA GLN A 53 -2.55 -2.28 -0.04
C GLN A 53 -1.09 -2.64 0.22
N SER A 54 -0.79 -3.91 0.47
CA SER A 54 0.58 -4.37 0.65
C SER A 54 1.40 -4.20 -0.62
N LEU A 55 0.80 -4.39 -1.80
CA LEU A 55 1.44 -4.14 -3.09
C LEU A 55 1.78 -2.65 -3.27
N CYS A 56 0.86 -1.74 -2.94
CA CYS A 56 1.16 -0.30 -2.98
C CYS A 56 2.27 0.08 -2.00
N LYS A 57 2.31 -0.51 -0.80
CA LYS A 57 3.41 -0.31 0.15
C LYS A 57 4.72 -0.86 -0.39
N ALA A 58 4.70 -2.04 -1.01
CA ALA A 58 5.86 -2.65 -1.66
C ALA A 58 6.41 -1.76 -2.78
N ALA A 59 5.55 -1.14 -3.59
CA ALA A 59 5.97 -0.19 -4.62
C ALA A 59 6.63 1.09 -4.06
N MET A 60 6.53 1.36 -2.76
CA MET A 60 7.14 2.51 -2.09
C MET A 60 8.46 2.20 -1.37
N THR A 61 8.92 0.94 -1.36
CA THR A 61 10.11 0.54 -0.58
C THR A 61 11.41 1.02 -1.21
N CYS A 62 11.62 0.73 -2.51
CA CYS A 62 12.81 1.12 -3.24
C CYS A 62 12.51 1.31 -4.74
N LYS A 63 13.48 1.88 -5.49
CA LYS A 63 13.33 2.14 -6.93
C LYS A 63 13.20 0.85 -7.75
N SER A 64 13.88 -0.21 -7.36
CA SER A 64 13.83 -1.50 -8.08
C SER A 64 12.44 -2.15 -7.95
N TRP A 65 11.91 -2.21 -6.73
CA TRP A 65 10.56 -2.71 -6.47
C TRP A 65 9.50 -1.86 -7.16
N ASN A 66 9.62 -0.53 -7.04
CA ASN A 66 8.73 0.39 -7.73
C ASN A 66 8.71 0.08 -9.23
N ARG A 67 9.88 0.03 -9.88
CA ARG A 67 9.98 -0.25 -11.32
C ARG A 67 9.39 -1.61 -11.70
N THR A 68 9.63 -2.64 -10.89
CA THR A 68 9.15 -4.00 -11.14
C THR A 68 7.63 -4.09 -11.03
N ILE A 69 7.05 -3.46 -10.01
CA ILE A 69 5.59 -3.46 -9.78
C ILE A 69 4.88 -2.54 -10.79
N GLU A 70 5.38 -1.33 -10.99
CA GLU A 70 4.76 -0.31 -11.85
C GLU A 70 4.73 -0.72 -13.31
N ASN A 71 5.78 -1.39 -13.82
CA ASN A 71 5.87 -1.79 -15.21
C ASN A 71 5.15 -3.12 -15.51
N SER A 72 4.61 -3.80 -14.50
CA SER A 72 3.95 -5.09 -14.68
C SER A 72 2.45 -4.95 -14.89
N ASP A 73 2.03 -4.81 -16.15
CA ASP A 73 0.61 -4.71 -16.50
C ASP A 73 -0.17 -5.98 -16.13
N HIS A 74 0.47 -7.15 -16.21
CA HIS A 74 -0.12 -8.43 -15.80
C HIS A 74 -0.49 -8.47 -14.32
N LEU A 75 0.37 -7.92 -13.45
CA LEU A 75 0.13 -7.85 -12.01
C LEU A 75 -1.12 -7.02 -11.70
N TRP A 76 -1.21 -5.82 -12.29
CA TRP A 76 -2.38 -4.96 -12.11
C TRP A 76 -3.64 -5.58 -12.71
N LYS A 77 -3.53 -6.23 -13.86
CA LYS A 77 -4.64 -6.96 -14.49
C LYS A 77 -5.18 -8.05 -13.58
N HIS A 78 -4.31 -8.85 -12.96
CA HIS A 78 -4.72 -9.93 -12.06
C HIS A 78 -5.59 -9.40 -10.92
N HIS A 79 -5.12 -8.39 -10.18
CA HIS A 79 -5.90 -7.79 -9.10
C HIS A 79 -7.19 -7.13 -9.58
N CYS A 80 -7.16 -6.53 -10.78
CA CYS A 80 -8.34 -5.92 -11.39
C CYS A 80 -9.41 -6.96 -11.72
N LEU A 81 -9.03 -8.15 -12.18
CA LEU A 81 -9.96 -9.26 -12.43
C LEU A 81 -10.63 -9.77 -11.14
N THR A 82 -9.90 -9.80 -10.02
CA THR A 82 -10.47 -10.13 -8.71
C THR A 82 -11.52 -9.09 -8.29
N VAL A 83 -11.19 -7.80 -8.45
CA VAL A 83 -12.11 -6.68 -8.19
C VAL A 83 -13.34 -6.69 -9.11
N ARG A 84 -13.16 -7.11 -10.38
CA ARG A 84 -14.21 -7.22 -11.39
C ARG A 84 -15.32 -8.20 -10.99
N ALA A 85 -15.03 -9.21 -10.18
CA ALA A 85 -16.05 -10.12 -9.66
C ALA A 85 -17.13 -9.42 -8.82
N VAL A 86 -16.82 -8.24 -8.26
CA VAL A 86 -17.72 -7.46 -7.40
C VAL A 86 -18.21 -6.18 -8.10
N CYS A 87 -17.32 -5.52 -8.84
CA CYS A 87 -17.57 -4.25 -9.53
C CYS A 87 -17.42 -4.41 -11.06
N GLN A 88 -18.14 -5.37 -11.65
CA GLN A 88 -17.99 -5.65 -13.08
C GLN A 88 -18.28 -4.42 -13.95
N ARG A 89 -19.40 -3.72 -13.68
CA ARG A 89 -19.84 -2.54 -14.44
C ARG A 89 -18.77 -1.45 -14.46
N GLU A 90 -18.19 -1.13 -13.31
CA GLU A 90 -17.21 -0.05 -13.20
C GLU A 90 -15.87 -0.42 -13.87
N ILE A 91 -15.43 -1.67 -13.69
CA ILE A 91 -14.20 -2.14 -14.33
C ILE A 91 -14.36 -2.15 -15.85
N ASP A 92 -15.45 -2.73 -16.36
CA ASP A 92 -15.69 -2.82 -17.81
C ASP A 92 -15.84 -1.41 -18.43
N PHE A 93 -16.47 -0.46 -17.72
CA PHE A 93 -16.55 0.94 -18.13
C PHE A 93 -15.16 1.59 -18.23
N ASP A 94 -14.33 1.49 -17.20
CA ASP A 94 -12.98 2.08 -17.22
C ASP A 94 -12.10 1.43 -18.30
N ARG A 95 -12.22 0.12 -18.51
CA ARG A 95 -11.53 -0.59 -19.60
C ARG A 95 -12.00 -0.10 -20.97
N GLY A 96 -13.31 0.09 -21.16
CA GLY A 96 -13.89 0.64 -22.40
C GLY A 96 -13.43 2.07 -22.70
N ASN A 97 -13.15 2.87 -21.67
CA ASN A 97 -12.59 4.22 -21.80
C ASN A 97 -11.06 4.26 -22.01
N GLY A 98 -10.39 3.10 -22.11
CA GLY A 98 -8.96 3.03 -22.41
C GLY A 98 -8.03 3.32 -21.23
N TYR A 99 -8.51 3.30 -19.99
CA TYR A 99 -7.63 3.41 -18.82
C TYR A 99 -6.67 2.21 -18.73
N SER A 100 -5.49 2.37 -18.13
CA SER A 100 -4.58 1.25 -17.84
C SER A 100 -5.11 0.38 -16.70
N TRP A 101 -4.66 -0.88 -16.59
CA TRP A 101 -5.14 -1.78 -15.53
C TRP A 101 -4.88 -1.23 -14.14
N LYS A 102 -3.72 -0.59 -13.94
CA LYS A 102 -3.40 0.09 -12.68
C LYS A 102 -4.40 1.20 -12.37
N VAL A 103 -4.66 2.09 -13.33
CA VAL A 103 -5.59 3.22 -13.12
C VAL A 103 -6.99 2.71 -12.84
N THR A 104 -7.47 1.73 -13.62
CA THR A 104 -8.76 1.07 -13.41
C THR A 104 -8.85 0.46 -12.01
N LEU A 105 -7.83 -0.28 -11.56
CA LEU A 105 -7.84 -0.88 -10.22
C LEU A 105 -7.91 0.18 -9.13
N LEU A 106 -7.05 1.20 -9.17
CA LEU A 106 -6.97 2.23 -8.12
C LEU A 106 -8.26 3.05 -8.01
N ARG A 107 -8.91 3.36 -9.14
CA ARG A 107 -10.19 4.08 -9.17
C ARG A 107 -11.31 3.30 -8.49
N ASN A 108 -11.32 1.97 -8.65
CA ASN A 108 -12.42 1.11 -8.23
C ASN A 108 -12.15 0.35 -6.92
N TYR A 109 -10.93 0.40 -6.40
CA TYR A 109 -10.51 -0.38 -5.24
C TYR A 109 -11.39 -0.16 -4.00
N TRP A 110 -11.61 1.09 -3.60
CA TRP A 110 -12.41 1.39 -2.40
C TRP A 110 -13.88 1.03 -2.58
N LYS A 111 -14.46 1.34 -3.74
CA LYS A 111 -15.84 0.94 -4.06
C LYS A 111 -16.01 -0.57 -3.95
N SER A 112 -15.12 -1.32 -4.60
CA SER A 112 -15.15 -2.78 -4.59
C SER A 112 -14.92 -3.37 -3.21
N LYS A 113 -13.96 -2.84 -2.44
CA LYS A 113 -13.70 -3.31 -1.09
C LYS A 113 -14.92 -3.17 -0.19
N VAL A 114 -15.54 -1.99 -0.16
CA VAL A 114 -16.74 -1.75 0.66
C VAL A 114 -17.89 -2.64 0.18
N LYS A 115 -18.14 -2.69 -1.14
CA LYS A 115 -19.20 -3.54 -1.70
C LYS A 115 -18.99 -5.02 -1.33
N HIS A 116 -17.77 -5.54 -1.46
CA HIS A 116 -17.43 -6.90 -1.07
C HIS A 116 -17.64 -7.15 0.42
N GLU A 117 -17.21 -6.23 1.29
CA GLU A 117 -17.39 -6.38 2.74
C GLU A 117 -18.88 -6.48 3.11
N TRP A 118 -19.74 -5.66 2.52
CA TRP A 118 -21.19 -5.79 2.69
C TRP A 118 -21.73 -7.12 2.15
N LEU A 119 -21.42 -7.46 0.89
CA LEU A 119 -21.90 -8.70 0.27
C LEU A 119 -21.40 -9.97 0.94
N SER A 120 -20.25 -9.92 1.63
CA SER A 120 -19.73 -11.03 2.42
C SER A 120 -20.48 -11.27 3.73
N GLY A 121 -21.42 -10.38 4.10
CA GLY A 121 -22.15 -10.43 5.36
C GLY A 121 -21.33 -9.97 6.56
N LYS A 122 -20.18 -9.30 6.33
CA LYS A 122 -19.30 -8.78 7.41
C LYS A 122 -20.05 -7.87 8.38
N TYR A 123 -21.12 -7.24 7.91
CA TYR A 123 -21.88 -6.22 8.65
C TYR A 123 -23.31 -6.65 8.99
N SER A 124 -23.71 -7.89 8.72
CA SER A 124 -25.09 -8.38 8.89
C SER A 124 -25.60 -8.32 10.34
N ASN A 125 -24.72 -8.52 11.33
CA ASN A 125 -25.11 -8.63 12.74
C ASN A 125 -24.84 -7.36 13.56
N ILE A 126 -24.90 -6.19 12.91
CA ILE A 126 -24.65 -4.92 13.61
C ILE A 126 -25.94 -4.38 14.21
N HIS A 127 -25.97 -4.32 15.54
CA HIS A 127 -27.16 -3.97 16.32
C HIS A 127 -27.33 -2.45 16.51
N SER A 128 -26.32 -1.64 16.15
CA SER A 128 -26.36 -0.19 16.27
C SER A 128 -25.36 0.50 15.36
N ARG A 129 -25.61 1.77 15.04
CA ARG A 129 -24.71 2.60 14.24
C ARG A 129 -23.27 2.63 14.79
N CYS A 130 -23.09 2.64 16.11
CA CYS A 130 -21.78 2.69 16.74
C CYS A 130 -20.95 1.40 16.52
N GLY A 131 -21.59 0.30 16.09
CA GLY A 131 -20.91 -0.95 15.76
C GLY A 131 -20.34 -1.01 14.33
N LEU A 132 -20.65 -0.03 13.48
CA LEU A 132 -20.09 0.04 12.12
C LEU A 132 -18.69 0.68 12.16
N PRO A 133 -17.68 0.04 11.53
CA PRO A 133 -16.37 0.66 11.35
C PRO A 133 -16.46 1.95 10.52
N GLU A 134 -15.60 2.92 10.80
CA GLU A 134 -15.59 4.22 10.10
C GLU A 134 -15.47 4.10 8.57
N LYS A 135 -14.82 3.04 8.08
CA LYS A 135 -14.58 2.77 6.65
C LYS A 135 -15.60 1.81 6.03
N SER A 136 -16.76 1.60 6.67
CA SER A 136 -17.82 0.72 6.16
C SER A 136 -18.65 1.34 5.04
N MET A 137 -18.51 2.64 4.77
CA MET A 137 -19.28 3.35 3.75
C MET A 137 -18.36 3.93 2.68
N TYR A 138 -18.84 3.98 1.43
CA TYR A 138 -18.19 4.63 0.31
C TYR A 138 -19.26 5.30 -0.57
N PRO A 139 -19.01 6.46 -1.19
CA PRO A 139 -19.97 7.07 -2.11
C PRO A 139 -20.26 6.13 -3.30
N MET A 140 -21.48 5.59 -3.36
CA MET A 140 -21.97 4.77 -4.46
C MET A 140 -23.35 5.25 -4.90
N ASP A 141 -23.71 4.94 -6.14
CA ASP A 141 -25.03 5.16 -6.70
C ASP A 141 -26.11 4.32 -6.02
N ALA A 142 -27.36 4.76 -6.15
CA ALA A 142 -28.53 4.11 -5.56
C ALA A 142 -28.67 2.66 -6.01
N ASP A 143 -28.40 2.37 -7.30
CA ASP A 143 -28.48 1.01 -7.84
C ASP A 143 -27.48 0.08 -7.12
N THR A 144 -26.24 0.51 -6.94
CA THR A 144 -25.22 -0.28 -6.24
C THR A 144 -25.59 -0.56 -4.78
N TRP A 145 -26.15 0.43 -4.07
CA TRP A 145 -26.64 0.22 -2.70
C TRP A 145 -27.89 -0.67 -2.67
N GLY A 146 -28.75 -0.59 -3.69
CA GLY A 146 -29.90 -1.46 -3.87
C GLY A 146 -29.50 -2.93 -4.01
N GLU A 147 -28.50 -3.23 -4.85
CA GLU A 147 -27.94 -4.58 -4.99
C GLU A 147 -27.43 -5.15 -3.65
N ILE A 148 -26.75 -4.32 -2.86
CA ILE A 148 -26.25 -4.72 -1.53
C ILE A 148 -27.42 -5.01 -0.57
N LEU A 149 -28.44 -4.14 -0.57
CA LEU A 149 -29.61 -4.30 0.29
C LEU A 149 -30.39 -5.57 -0.05
N GLU A 150 -30.59 -5.84 -1.34
CA GLU A 150 -31.31 -7.03 -1.81
C GLU A 150 -30.56 -8.31 -1.41
N ALA A 151 -29.25 -8.35 -1.61
CA ALA A 151 -28.41 -9.48 -1.17
C ALA A 151 -28.44 -9.70 0.36
N GLU A 152 -28.70 -8.66 1.16
CA GLU A 152 -28.84 -8.78 2.60
C GLU A 152 -30.23 -9.26 3.03
N LEU A 153 -31.28 -8.89 2.30
CA LEU A 153 -32.65 -9.35 2.55
C LEU A 153 -32.86 -10.83 2.19
N GLU A 154 -32.09 -11.35 1.22
CA GLU A 154 -32.16 -12.75 0.78
C GLU A 154 -31.37 -13.73 1.68
N ARG A 155 -30.66 -13.22 2.69
CA ARG A 155 -29.74 -14.00 3.53
C ARG A 155 -30.44 -14.70 4.70
#